data_AF-V4QGZ8-F1
#
_entry.id   AF-V4QGZ8-F1
#
_cell.length_a   1.000
_cell.length_b   1.000
_cell.length_c   1.000
_cell.angle_alpha   90.00
_cell.angle_beta   90.00
_cell.angle_gamma   90.00
#
_symmetry.space_group_name_H-M   'P 1'
#
loop_
_entity.id
_entity.type
_entity.pdbx_description
1 polymer ?
#
loop_
_entity_poly.entity_id
_entity_poly.type
_entity_poly.pdbx_seq_one_letter_code
_entity_poly.pdbx_strand_id
1 'polypeptide(L)'
;MPNAESVILISEALEVRPNWLVLGRGARSESATIIAAAEAAPRFIVPLLDTRLSAGAGVLATENQIGEIILPPEVMAQLHRTDTKGLYMFESTGDSMYPTISDPAYVLVDTNQNRMGEAVYAFRMVDDLRIKRLRRVGLGDIEAMSDNPMYPPERIEGPEKEHFGLIGRVVWAGSVL
;
A
#
# COMPACT_ATOMS: atom_id res chain seq x y z
N MET A 1 30.04 -40.65 27.02
CA MET A 1 28.94 -39.86 26.42
C MET A 1 28.50 -38.83 27.44
N PRO A 2 28.20 -37.57 27.06
CA PRO A 2 27.68 -36.58 28.00
C PRO A 2 26.38 -37.10 28.63
N ASN A 3 26.24 -36.91 29.95
CA ASN A 3 25.01 -37.27 30.67
C ASN A 3 23.95 -36.18 30.48
N ALA A 4 22.70 -36.46 30.86
CA ALA A 4 21.58 -35.54 30.65
C ALA A 4 21.81 -34.17 31.32
N GLU A 5 22.40 -34.15 32.52
CA GLU A 5 22.74 -32.91 33.23
C GLU A 5 23.76 -32.04 32.47
N SER A 6 24.82 -32.65 31.93
CA SER A 6 25.83 -31.92 31.14
C SER A 6 25.21 -31.32 29.88
N VAL A 7 24.29 -32.03 29.22
CA VAL A 7 23.59 -31.54 28.04
C VAL A 7 22.72 -30.34 28.37
N ILE A 8 21.99 -30.37 29.49
CA ILE A 8 21.14 -29.25 29.93
C ILE A 8 22.00 -28.02 30.25
N LEU A 9 23.05 -28.17 31.07
CA LEU A 9 23.94 -27.08 31.45
C LEU A 9 24.60 -26.41 30.24
N ILE A 10 25.06 -27.20 29.26
CA ILE A 10 25.64 -26.67 28.03
C ILE A 10 24.57 -25.99 27.17
N SER A 11 23.37 -26.55 27.10
CA SER A 11 22.25 -25.98 26.34
C SER A 11 21.84 -24.61 26.89
N GLU A 12 21.75 -24.47 28.21
CA GLU A 12 21.45 -23.20 28.88
C GLU A 12 22.57 -22.18 28.68
N ALA A 13 23.83 -22.57 28.89
CA ALA A 13 24.98 -21.69 28.72
C ALA A 13 25.16 -21.18 27.28
N LEU A 14 24.74 -21.97 26.29
CA LEU A 14 24.81 -21.62 24.87
C LEU A 14 23.49 -21.08 24.30
N GLU A 15 22.43 -20.98 25.12
CA GLU A 15 21.07 -20.60 24.73
C GLU A 15 20.52 -21.40 23.52
N VAL A 16 20.81 -22.71 23.49
CA VAL A 16 20.36 -23.63 22.44
C VAL A 16 19.43 -24.70 22.97
N ARG A 17 18.61 -25.30 22.09
CA ARG A 17 17.71 -26.39 22.46
C ARG A 17 18.51 -27.70 22.63
N PRO A 18 18.31 -28.46 23.72
CA PRO A 18 19.01 -29.74 23.96
C PRO A 18 18.88 -30.74 22.80
N ASN A 19 17.70 -30.81 22.19
CA ASN A 19 17.45 -31.73 21.07
C ASN A 19 18.28 -31.36 19.82
N TRP A 20 18.49 -30.07 19.57
CA TRP A 20 19.38 -29.61 18.51
C TRP A 20 20.84 -29.88 18.87
N LEU A 21 21.25 -29.60 20.11
CA LEU A 21 22.62 -29.80 20.57
C LEU A 21 23.07 -31.26 20.48
N VAL A 22 22.19 -32.21 20.82
CA VAL A 22 22.53 -33.64 20.88
C VAL A 22 22.31 -34.34 19.54
N LEU A 23 21.22 -34.03 18.83
CA LEU A 23 20.81 -34.77 17.62
C LEU A 23 20.98 -33.97 16.32
N GLY A 24 21.28 -32.68 16.40
CA GLY A 24 21.31 -31.78 15.23
C GLY A 24 19.92 -31.56 14.60
N ARG A 25 18.83 -31.85 15.31
CA ARG A 25 17.46 -31.80 14.78
C ARG A 25 16.65 -30.65 15.39
N GLY A 26 15.78 -30.05 14.58
CA GLY A 26 14.91 -28.95 15.00
C GLY A 26 15.62 -27.60 15.02
N ALA A 27 14.95 -26.58 15.54
CA ALA A 27 15.52 -25.23 15.64
C ALA A 27 16.64 -25.17 16.68
N ARG A 28 17.70 -24.38 16.38
CA ARG A 28 18.84 -24.20 17.27
C ARG A 28 18.46 -23.54 18.59
N SER A 29 17.61 -22.52 18.55
CA SER A 29 17.13 -21.77 19.71
C SER A 29 15.70 -21.29 19.48
N GLU A 30 15.05 -20.72 20.49
CA GLU A 30 13.77 -20.02 20.30
C GLU A 30 13.90 -18.83 19.35
N SER A 31 14.95 -18.02 19.52
CA SER A 31 15.26 -16.90 18.63
C SER A 31 15.45 -17.36 17.18
N ALA A 32 16.10 -18.50 16.94
CA ALA A 32 16.26 -19.05 15.59
C ALA A 32 14.91 -19.43 14.95
N THR A 33 13.96 -19.95 15.74
CA THR A 33 12.59 -20.19 15.25
C THR A 33 11.88 -18.89 14.90
N ILE A 34 12.00 -17.86 15.75
CA ILE A 34 11.37 -16.55 15.54
C ILE A 34 11.93 -15.87 14.29
N ILE A 35 13.26 -15.89 14.10
CA ILE A 35 13.92 -15.32 12.92
C ILE A 35 13.47 -16.06 11.65
N ALA A 36 13.51 -17.39 11.65
CA ALA A 36 13.06 -18.18 10.51
C ALA A 36 11.58 -17.93 10.17
N ALA A 37 10.73 -17.78 11.19
CA ALA A 37 9.32 -17.44 10.99
C ALA A 37 9.14 -16.03 10.42
N ALA A 38 9.91 -15.04 10.87
CA ALA A 38 9.89 -13.68 10.35
C ALA A 38 10.42 -13.60 8.90
N GLU A 39 11.42 -14.40 8.55
CA GLU A 39 11.93 -14.50 7.17
C GLU A 39 10.93 -15.17 6.23
N ALA A 40 10.17 -16.15 6.72
CA ALA A 40 9.13 -16.83 5.96
C ALA A 40 7.80 -16.06 5.87
N ALA A 41 7.63 -14.99 6.66
CA ALA A 41 6.41 -14.20 6.67
C ALA A 41 6.19 -13.50 5.31
N PRO A 42 4.94 -13.42 4.82
CA PRO A 42 4.65 -12.78 3.55
C PRO A 42 5.03 -11.29 3.62
N ARG A 43 5.78 -10.83 2.62
CA ARG A 43 6.10 -9.41 2.44
C ARG A 43 5.19 -8.83 1.38
N PHE A 44 4.46 -7.78 1.75
CA PHE A 44 3.54 -7.09 0.85
C PHE A 44 4.25 -5.89 0.24
N ILE A 45 4.92 -6.09 -0.89
CA ILE A 45 5.66 -5.04 -1.58
C ILE A 45 4.74 -4.41 -2.63
N VAL A 46 4.64 -3.09 -2.60
CA VAL A 46 3.92 -2.29 -3.60
C VAL A 46 4.88 -1.32 -4.29
N PRO A 47 4.77 -1.12 -5.61
CA PRO A 47 5.55 -0.12 -6.33
C PRO A 47 5.14 1.30 -5.93
N LEU A 48 6.13 2.16 -5.72
CA LEU A 48 5.95 3.61 -5.60
C LEU A 48 6.15 4.23 -6.98
N LEU A 49 5.11 4.88 -7.49
CA LEU A 49 5.12 5.49 -8.82
C LEU A 49 5.29 7.02 -8.73
N ASP A 50 6.04 7.59 -9.67
CA ASP A 50 6.13 9.04 -9.84
C ASP A 50 4.80 9.57 -10.39
N THR A 51 4.18 10.49 -9.66
CA THR A 51 2.92 11.12 -10.04
C THR A 51 3.03 11.97 -11.29
N ARG A 52 4.20 12.56 -11.57
CA ARG A 52 4.43 13.39 -12.76
C ARG A 52 4.53 12.55 -14.03
N LEU A 53 5.22 11.41 -13.97
CA LEU A 53 5.39 10.51 -15.12
C LEU A 53 4.16 9.64 -15.38
N SER A 54 3.38 9.34 -14.33
CA SER A 54 2.13 8.56 -14.45
C SER A 54 1.01 9.32 -15.15
N ALA A 55 1.10 10.65 -15.22
CA ALA A 55 0.07 11.50 -15.82
C ALA A 55 0.12 11.52 -17.36
N GLY A 56 1.30 11.38 -17.97
CA GLY A 56 1.50 11.46 -19.43
C GLY A 56 1.49 10.13 -20.21
N ALA A 57 1.78 8.98 -19.58
CA ALA A 57 2.06 7.73 -20.30
C ALA A 57 0.85 6.81 -20.54
N GLY A 58 -0.38 7.22 -20.20
CA GLY A 58 -1.58 6.42 -20.52
C GLY A 58 -1.80 5.17 -19.65
N VAL A 59 -0.74 4.55 -19.15
CA VAL A 59 -0.71 3.30 -18.38
C VAL A 59 0.13 3.52 -17.12
N LEU A 60 -0.26 2.89 -16.00
CA LEU A 60 0.62 2.72 -14.83
C LEU A 60 1.78 1.81 -15.23
N ALA A 61 2.73 2.36 -15.98
CA ALA A 61 3.83 1.63 -16.54
C ALA A 61 4.90 1.44 -15.47
N THR A 62 5.50 0.26 -15.44
CA THR A 62 6.59 -0.08 -14.51
C THR A 62 7.80 0.85 -14.68
N GLU A 63 7.95 1.48 -15.85
CA GLU A 63 8.97 2.51 -16.11
C GLU A 63 8.81 3.79 -15.26
N ASN A 64 7.64 4.02 -14.66
CA ASN A 64 7.38 5.14 -13.75
C ASN A 64 7.63 4.79 -12.28
N GLN A 65 8.11 3.57 -11.99
CA GLN A 65 8.42 3.13 -10.64
C GLN A 65 9.71 3.78 -10.15
N ILE A 66 9.60 4.55 -9.08
CA ILE A 66 10.71 5.25 -8.42
C ILE A 66 11.15 4.58 -7.12
N GLY A 67 10.41 3.57 -6.66
CA GLY A 67 10.75 2.80 -5.49
C GLY A 67 9.75 1.71 -5.17
N GLU A 68 9.88 1.14 -3.98
CA GLU A 68 8.99 0.13 -3.43
C GLU A 68 8.70 0.42 -1.96
N ILE A 69 7.48 0.14 -1.53
CA ILE A 69 7.06 0.25 -0.13
C ILE A 69 6.61 -1.12 0.35
N ILE A 70 7.06 -1.50 1.53
CA ILE A 70 6.56 -2.69 2.23
C ILE A 70 5.36 -2.26 3.07
N LEU A 71 4.19 -2.79 2.75
CA LEU A 71 2.99 -2.60 3.53
C LEU A 71 2.99 -3.51 4.77
N PRO A 72 2.66 -2.98 5.96
CA PRO A 72 2.42 -3.81 7.13
C PRO A 72 1.28 -4.80 6.87
N PRO A 73 1.36 -6.05 7.36
CA PRO A 73 0.28 -7.03 7.24
C PRO A 73 -1.08 -6.52 7.74
N GLU A 74 -1.08 -5.63 8.74
CA GLU A 74 -2.28 -5.03 9.32
C GLU A 74 -3.02 -4.16 8.29
N VAL A 75 -2.29 -3.43 7.43
CA VAL A 75 -2.88 -2.64 6.34
C VAL A 75 -3.57 -3.58 5.35
N MET A 76 -2.91 -4.66 4.95
CA MET A 76 -3.50 -5.66 4.04
C MET A 76 -4.74 -6.33 4.62
N ALA A 77 -4.73 -6.63 5.93
CA ALA A 77 -5.88 -7.18 6.64
C ALA A 77 -7.06 -6.21 6.65
N GLN A 78 -6.84 -4.92 6.94
CA GLN A 78 -7.88 -3.88 6.89
C GLN A 78 -8.46 -3.71 5.48
N LEU A 79 -7.63 -3.86 4.46
CA LEU A 79 -8.04 -3.83 3.05
C LEU A 79 -8.72 -5.12 2.59
N HIS A 80 -8.75 -6.17 3.41
CA HIS A 80 -9.22 -7.51 3.06
C HIS A 80 -8.51 -8.08 1.83
N ARG A 81 -7.18 -7.87 1.73
CA ARG A 81 -6.33 -8.29 0.61
C ARG A 81 -5.30 -9.32 1.05
N THR A 82 -5.06 -10.32 0.20
CA THR A 82 -4.04 -11.37 0.41
C THR A 82 -2.80 -11.21 -0.48
N ASP A 83 -2.85 -10.32 -1.47
CA ASP A 83 -1.77 -10.00 -2.38
C ASP A 83 -1.75 -8.50 -2.70
N THR A 84 -0.64 -8.03 -3.29
CA THR A 84 -0.44 -6.63 -3.68
C THR A 84 -0.81 -6.34 -5.14
N LYS A 85 -1.45 -7.29 -5.84
CA LYS A 85 -1.70 -7.16 -7.28
C LYS A 85 -2.67 -5.99 -7.56
N GLY A 86 -2.23 -5.03 -8.36
CA GLY A 86 -3.03 -3.83 -8.65
C GLY A 86 -3.05 -2.80 -7.51
N LEU A 87 -2.18 -2.94 -6.51
CA LEU A 87 -1.92 -1.92 -5.52
C LEU A 87 -0.69 -1.10 -5.92
N TYR A 88 -0.82 0.21 -5.93
CA TYR A 88 0.25 1.14 -6.28
C TYR A 88 0.28 2.28 -5.26
N MET A 89 1.48 2.69 -4.85
CA MET A 89 1.66 3.85 -4.01
C MET A 89 1.96 5.08 -4.86
N PHE A 90 1.39 6.22 -4.49
CA PHE A 90 1.70 7.53 -5.07
C PHE A 90 2.00 8.54 -3.98
N GLU A 91 2.86 9.51 -4.28
CA GLU A 91 3.03 10.71 -3.46
C GLU A 91 1.92 11.72 -3.78
N SER A 92 1.25 12.22 -2.75
CA SER A 92 0.23 13.26 -2.83
C SER A 92 0.77 14.54 -2.20
N THR A 93 0.69 15.63 -2.95
CA THR A 93 1.05 16.98 -2.50
C THR A 93 -0.14 17.92 -2.63
N GLY A 94 -0.21 18.91 -1.75
CA GLY A 94 -1.29 19.89 -1.66
C GLY A 94 -2.35 19.51 -0.64
N ASP A 95 -2.98 20.54 -0.07
CA ASP A 95 -3.93 20.43 1.05
C ASP A 95 -5.39 20.21 0.60
N SER A 96 -5.63 20.01 -0.69
CA SER A 96 -7.01 19.95 -1.23
C SER A 96 -7.83 18.77 -0.69
N MET A 97 -7.17 17.74 -0.18
CA MET A 97 -7.83 16.59 0.44
C MET A 97 -7.70 16.58 1.96
N TYR A 98 -7.17 17.65 2.58
CA TYR A 98 -7.17 17.79 4.03
C TYR A 98 -8.60 17.97 4.55
N PRO A 99 -9.02 17.28 5.63
CA PRO A 99 -8.21 16.50 6.57
C PRO A 99 -8.09 15.00 6.23
N THR A 100 -8.75 14.50 5.17
CA THR A 100 -8.73 13.08 4.82
C THR A 100 -7.36 12.58 4.36
N ILE A 101 -6.61 13.41 3.66
CA ILE A 101 -5.22 13.16 3.24
C ILE A 101 -4.41 14.40 3.64
N SER A 102 -3.33 14.21 4.40
CA SER A 102 -2.45 15.32 4.78
C SER A 102 -1.56 15.75 3.61
N ASP A 103 -0.88 16.88 3.80
CA ASP A 103 0.13 17.38 2.86
C ASP A 103 1.50 17.49 3.57
N PRO A 104 2.56 16.85 3.06
CA PRO A 104 2.55 15.80 2.03
C PRO A 104 2.07 14.44 2.59
N ALA A 105 1.63 13.54 1.72
CA ALA A 105 1.25 12.18 2.10
C ALA A 105 1.57 11.15 1.01
N TYR A 106 1.60 9.88 1.39
CA TYR A 106 1.56 8.74 0.48
C TYR A 106 0.17 8.15 0.45
N VAL A 107 -0.30 7.77 -0.74
CA VAL A 107 -1.62 7.16 -0.94
C VAL A 107 -1.50 5.82 -1.63
N LEU A 108 -2.22 4.83 -1.10
CA LEU A 108 -2.33 3.51 -1.72
C LEU A 108 -3.58 3.46 -2.59
N VAL A 109 -3.41 3.15 -3.86
CA VAL A 109 -4.48 3.07 -4.84
C VAL A 109 -4.67 1.62 -5.27
N ASP A 110 -5.92 1.14 -5.23
CA ASP A 110 -6.34 -0.15 -5.77
C ASP A 110 -6.98 0.02 -7.16
N THR A 111 -6.26 -0.40 -8.19
CA THR A 111 -6.68 -0.28 -9.59
C THR A 111 -7.71 -1.31 -9.99
N ASN A 112 -7.91 -2.37 -9.18
CA ASN A 112 -8.97 -3.34 -9.41
C ASN A 112 -10.34 -2.77 -9.03
N GLN A 113 -10.38 -1.69 -8.24
CA GLN A 113 -11.60 -1.02 -7.81
C GLN A 113 -11.95 0.14 -8.75
N ASN A 114 -12.25 -0.22 -9.99
CA ASN A 114 -12.58 0.73 -11.08
C ASN A 114 -14.08 1.00 -11.23
N ARG A 115 -14.94 0.38 -10.40
CA ARG A 115 -16.36 0.68 -10.39
C ARG A 115 -16.62 1.96 -9.60
N MET A 116 -16.81 3.06 -10.31
CA MET A 116 -17.07 4.36 -9.69
C MET A 116 -18.36 4.36 -8.85
N GLY A 117 -18.17 4.67 -7.57
CA GLY A 117 -19.18 5.05 -6.56
C GLY A 117 -18.69 6.27 -5.76
N GLU A 118 -19.32 6.58 -4.63
CA GLU A 118 -18.89 7.71 -3.78
C GLU A 118 -17.70 7.32 -2.89
N ALA A 119 -16.49 7.72 -3.29
CA ALA A 119 -15.24 7.46 -2.55
C ALA A 119 -14.12 8.39 -3.06
N VAL A 120 -12.93 8.30 -2.45
CA VAL A 120 -11.72 8.98 -2.94
C VAL A 120 -11.07 8.14 -4.02
N TYR A 121 -10.77 8.74 -5.17
CA TYR A 121 -10.13 8.07 -6.30
C TYR A 121 -8.92 8.86 -6.78
N ALA A 122 -7.96 8.11 -7.32
CA ALA A 122 -6.97 8.66 -8.23
C ALA A 122 -7.51 8.57 -9.66
N PHE A 123 -7.38 9.65 -10.42
CA PHE A 123 -7.80 9.71 -11.81
C PHE A 123 -6.90 10.66 -12.58
N ARG A 124 -6.80 10.44 -13.89
CA ARG A 124 -6.21 11.38 -14.83
C ARG A 124 -7.28 12.36 -15.31
N MET A 125 -6.90 13.62 -15.41
CA MET A 125 -7.68 14.65 -16.09
C MET A 125 -6.75 15.41 -17.01
N VAL A 126 -7.00 15.35 -18.32
CA VAL A 126 -6.09 15.87 -19.35
C VAL A 126 -4.72 15.20 -19.19
N ASP A 127 -3.71 15.91 -18.69
CA ASP A 127 -2.34 15.42 -18.50
C ASP A 127 -1.92 15.41 -17.02
N ASP A 128 -2.87 15.57 -16.08
CA ASP A 128 -2.59 15.63 -14.64
C ASP A 128 -3.20 14.44 -13.89
N LEU A 129 -2.44 13.90 -12.92
CA LEU A 129 -2.93 12.91 -11.97
C LEU A 129 -3.51 13.64 -10.75
N ARG A 130 -4.78 13.35 -10.44
CA ARG A 130 -5.54 14.04 -9.40
C ARG A 130 -6.15 13.04 -8.43
N ILE A 131 -6.25 13.46 -7.18
CA ILE A 131 -6.92 12.71 -6.11
C ILE A 131 -8.07 13.56 -5.59
N LYS A 132 -9.30 13.08 -5.76
CA LYS A 132 -10.53 13.74 -5.29
C LYS A 132 -11.56 12.72 -4.84
N ARG A 133 -12.54 13.16 -4.06
CA ARG A 133 -13.75 12.40 -3.82
C ARG A 133 -14.65 12.49 -5.04
N LEU A 134 -14.90 11.36 -5.69
CA LEU A 134 -15.76 11.31 -6.87
C LEU A 134 -17.14 10.84 -6.46
N ARG A 135 -18.18 11.41 -7.08
CA ARG A 135 -19.55 10.88 -7.06
C ARG A 135 -20.18 10.98 -8.44
N ARG A 136 -21.08 10.05 -8.74
CA ARG A 136 -21.89 10.11 -9.96
C ARG A 136 -23.03 11.09 -9.76
N VAL A 137 -23.27 11.95 -10.73
CA VAL A 137 -24.41 12.88 -10.74
C VAL A 137 -25.17 12.77 -12.07
N GLY A 138 -26.50 12.85 -12.01
CA GLY A 138 -27.36 12.78 -13.19
C GLY A 138 -27.18 11.50 -14.04
N LEU A 139 -27.26 11.66 -15.37
CA LEU A 139 -27.14 10.58 -16.37
C LEU A 139 -25.68 10.29 -16.75
N GLY A 140 -24.80 10.21 -15.74
CA GLY A 140 -23.43 9.74 -15.90
C GLY A 140 -22.36 10.82 -15.89
N ASP A 141 -22.66 12.03 -15.42
CA ASP A 141 -21.66 13.04 -15.10
C ASP A 141 -20.94 12.66 -13.79
N ILE A 142 -19.75 13.22 -13.61
CA ILE A 142 -18.91 12.95 -12.46
C ILE A 142 -18.69 14.27 -11.75
N GLU A 143 -18.92 14.30 -10.45
CA GLU A 143 -18.52 15.44 -9.63
C GLU A 143 -17.26 15.04 -8.85
N ALA A 144 -16.21 15.84 -8.98
CA ALA A 144 -14.94 15.72 -8.28
C ALA A 144 -14.88 16.77 -7.18
N MET A 145 -14.88 16.29 -5.93
CA MET A 145 -14.93 17.11 -4.73
C MET A 145 -13.61 17.04 -3.98
N SER A 146 -13.17 18.20 -3.51
CA SER A 146 -12.10 18.32 -2.51
C SER A 146 -12.70 18.08 -1.13
N ASP A 147 -12.00 17.35 -0.27
CA ASP A 147 -12.43 17.22 1.14
C ASP A 147 -12.08 18.48 1.94
N ASN A 148 -11.19 19.33 1.42
CA ASN A 148 -10.93 20.67 1.92
C ASN A 148 -11.97 21.67 1.37
N PRO A 149 -12.80 22.31 2.22
CA PRO A 149 -13.88 23.21 1.79
C PRO A 149 -13.41 24.48 1.06
N MET A 150 -12.12 24.82 1.13
CA MET A 150 -11.58 25.98 0.40
C MET A 150 -11.57 25.78 -1.12
N TYR A 151 -11.72 24.54 -1.58
CA TYR A 151 -11.67 24.18 -2.98
C TYR A 151 -13.07 23.77 -3.47
N PRO A 152 -13.65 24.49 -4.45
CA PRO A 152 -14.99 24.20 -4.94
C PRO A 152 -15.04 22.84 -5.68
N PRO A 153 -16.19 22.16 -5.70
CA PRO A 153 -16.39 20.98 -6.54
C PRO A 153 -16.27 21.30 -8.03
N GLU A 154 -15.74 20.35 -8.78
CA GLU A 154 -15.63 20.41 -10.24
C GLU A 154 -16.54 19.35 -10.86
N ARG A 155 -17.24 19.71 -11.94
CA ARG A 155 -18.12 18.79 -12.65
C ARG A 155 -17.48 18.41 -13.98
N ILE A 156 -17.27 17.11 -14.18
CA ILE A 156 -16.70 16.53 -15.39
C ILE A 156 -17.87 16.03 -16.24
N GLU A 157 -18.18 16.78 -17.29
CA GLU A 157 -19.34 16.57 -18.14
C GLU A 157 -19.05 16.78 -19.63
N GLY A 158 -19.94 16.27 -20.48
CA GLY A 158 -19.83 16.46 -21.93
C GLY A 158 -18.46 16.01 -22.51
N PRO A 159 -17.80 16.85 -23.33
CA PRO A 159 -16.50 16.54 -23.94
C PRO A 159 -15.35 16.32 -22.93
N GLU A 160 -15.46 16.86 -21.71
CA GLU A 160 -14.39 16.73 -20.71
C GLU A 160 -14.16 15.28 -20.28
N LYS A 161 -15.20 14.44 -20.37
CA LYS A 161 -15.10 13.01 -20.06
C LYS A 161 -14.11 12.26 -20.95
N GLU A 162 -13.82 12.77 -22.15
CA GLU A 162 -12.81 12.17 -23.05
C GLU A 162 -11.40 12.24 -22.46
N HIS A 163 -11.16 13.22 -21.58
CA HIS A 163 -9.88 13.44 -20.90
C HIS A 163 -9.82 12.80 -19.51
N PHE A 164 -10.94 12.21 -19.05
CA PHE A 164 -11.04 11.57 -17.75
C PHE A 164 -10.63 10.10 -17.83
N GLY A 165 -9.62 9.72 -17.05
CA GLY A 165 -9.18 8.33 -16.92
C GLY A 165 -9.18 7.89 -15.46
N LEU A 166 -10.13 7.03 -15.06
CA LEU A 166 -10.11 6.48 -13.70
C LEU A 166 -8.93 5.53 -13.52
N ILE A 167 -8.10 5.77 -12.51
CA ILE A 167 -6.94 4.92 -12.20
C ILE A 167 -7.33 3.85 -11.17
N GLY A 168 -7.94 4.26 -10.08
CA GLY A 168 -8.34 3.35 -9.01
C GLY A 168 -8.82 4.08 -7.76
N ARG A 169 -9.31 3.31 -6.79
CA ARG A 169 -9.77 3.87 -5.51
C ARG A 169 -8.59 4.07 -4.57
N VAL A 170 -8.54 5.21 -3.90
CA VAL A 170 -7.62 5.41 -2.77
C VAL A 170 -8.17 4.61 -1.59
N VAL A 171 -7.37 3.66 -1.11
CA VAL A 171 -7.78 2.73 -0.05
C VAL A 171 -7.04 2.95 1.27
N TRP A 172 -5.92 3.69 1.23
CA TRP A 172 -5.16 4.09 2.41
C TRP A 172 -4.39 5.38 2.12
N ALA A 173 -4.15 6.18 3.15
CA ALA A 173 -3.29 7.35 3.11
C ALA A 173 -2.49 7.45 4.41
N GLY A 174 -1.23 7.91 4.32
CA GLY A 174 -0.40 8.13 5.48
C GLY A 174 0.69 9.17 5.22
N SER A 175 1.07 9.87 6.28
CA SER A 175 1.95 11.04 6.22
C SER A 175 3.15 10.81 7.14
N VAL A 176 4.30 11.37 6.76
CA VAL A 176 5.48 11.39 7.62
C VAL A 176 5.49 12.70 8.39
N LEU A 177 5.69 12.64 9.71
CA LEU A 177 5.80 13.80 10.60
C LEU A 177 7.25 14.26 10.74
#